data_AF-A0A853A100-F1
#
_entry.id   AF-A0A853A100-F1
#
_cell.length_a   1.000
_cell.length_b   1.000
_cell.length_c   1.000
_cell.angle_alpha   90.00
_cell.angle_beta   90.00
_cell.angle_gamma   90.00
#
_symmetry.space_group_name_H-M   'P 1'
#
loop_
_entity.id
_entity.type
_entity.pdbx_description
1 polymer ?
#
loop_
_entity_poly.entity_id
_entity_poly.type
_entity_poly.pdbx_seq_one_letter_code
_entity_poly.pdbx_strand_id
1 'polypeptide(L)'
;MRIVASTLTVVEVRHARVREAQLNWYLSAIKLVPVSAEIAGQASTLLLNAGLHGHRYAIDAVVAATALDQPGAVMLVTSDVDDMTKLCADHQRTAPFKIVGI
;
A
#
# COMPACT_ATOMS: atom_id res chain seq x y z
N MET A 1 6.52 16.29 6.05
CA MET A 1 5.81 15.00 5.90
C MET A 1 5.74 14.66 4.42
N ARG A 2 6.06 13.43 4.01
CA ARG A 2 6.02 12.99 2.60
C ARG A 2 4.87 12.01 2.43
N ILE A 3 4.07 12.16 1.38
CA ILE A 3 3.03 11.21 1.00
C ILE A 3 3.61 10.27 -0.05
N VAL A 4 3.43 8.97 0.15
CA VAL A 4 3.94 7.90 -0.71
C VAL A 4 2.77 7.00 -1.09
N ALA A 5 2.74 6.52 -2.33
CA ALA A 5 1.81 5.50 -2.78
C ALA A 5 2.51 4.52 -3.73
N SER A 6 2.02 3.28 -3.77
CA SER A 6 2.43 2.33 -4.81
C SER A 6 1.94 2.81 -6.17
N THR A 7 2.68 2.53 -7.24
CA THR A 7 2.17 2.73 -8.60
C THR A 7 0.89 1.92 -8.87
N LEU A 8 0.63 0.81 -8.14
CA LEU A 8 -0.62 0.06 -8.30
C LEU A 8 -1.84 0.81 -7.75
N THR A 9 -1.67 1.70 -6.78
CA THR A 9 -2.76 2.57 -6.30
C THR A 9 -3.29 3.45 -7.43
N VAL A 10 -2.43 3.85 -8.38
CA VAL A 10 -2.87 4.60 -9.58
C VAL A 10 -3.77 3.76 -10.47
N VAL A 11 -3.56 2.44 -10.54
CA VAL A 11 -4.41 1.53 -11.32
C VAL A 11 -5.73 1.29 -10.57
N GLU A 12 -5.64 1.03 -9.28
CA GLU A 12 -6.78 0.72 -8.40
C GLU A 12 -7.83 1.84 -8.36
N VAL A 13 -7.40 3.10 -8.25
CA VAL A 13 -8.34 4.22 -8.18
C VAL A 13 -8.98 4.54 -9.53
N ARG A 14 -8.56 3.94 -10.65
CA ARG A 14 -9.12 4.26 -11.97
C ARG A 14 -10.48 3.61 -12.15
N HIS A 15 -11.49 4.45 -12.32
CA HIS A 15 -12.83 4.04 -12.76
C HIS A 15 -13.49 5.14 -13.59
N ALA A 16 -14.61 4.84 -14.25
CA ALA A 16 -15.28 5.71 -15.22
C ALA A 16 -15.68 7.12 -14.72
N ARG A 17 -15.70 7.35 -13.39
CA ARG A 17 -16.06 8.65 -12.80
C ARG A 17 -14.84 9.47 -12.37
N VAL A 18 -13.63 8.95 -12.52
CA VAL A 18 -12.40 9.67 -12.18
C VAL A 18 -12.06 10.65 -13.29
N ARG A 19 -11.94 11.93 -12.94
CA ARG A 19 -11.45 12.97 -13.84
C ARG A 19 -9.93 12.90 -13.92
N GLU A 20 -9.40 12.65 -15.11
CA GLU A 20 -7.96 12.45 -15.30
C GLU A 20 -7.12 13.65 -14.85
N ALA A 21 -7.50 14.87 -15.23
CA ALA A 21 -6.81 16.09 -14.81
C ALA A 21 -6.75 16.25 -13.28
N GLN A 22 -7.85 15.89 -12.60
CA GLN A 22 -7.91 15.95 -11.14
C GLN A 22 -7.01 14.88 -10.51
N LEU A 23 -7.01 13.65 -11.04
CA LEU A 23 -6.10 12.62 -10.52
C LEU A 23 -4.63 13.01 -10.73
N ASN A 24 -4.27 13.49 -11.92
CA ASN A 24 -2.90 13.91 -12.22
C ASN A 24 -2.45 15.08 -11.31
N TRP A 25 -3.36 15.99 -10.95
CA TRP A 25 -3.09 17.02 -9.96
C TRP A 25 -2.77 16.43 -8.57
N TYR A 26 -3.58 15.50 -8.07
CA TYR A 26 -3.27 14.81 -6.80
C TYR A 26 -1.95 14.05 -6.86
N LEU A 27 -1.70 13.31 -7.93
CA LEU A 27 -0.47 12.53 -8.12
C LEU A 27 0.78 13.41 -8.19
N SER A 28 0.67 14.67 -8.62
CA SER A 28 1.81 15.60 -8.62
C SER A 28 2.38 15.89 -7.23
N ALA A 29 1.57 15.69 -6.17
CA ALA A 29 1.98 15.88 -4.78
C ALA A 29 2.42 14.58 -4.08
N ILE A 30 2.29 13.42 -4.74
CA ILE A 30 2.54 12.10 -4.16
C ILE A 30 3.80 11.50 -4.76
N LYS A 31 4.69 10.98 -3.91
CA LYS A 31 5.81 10.17 -4.40
C LYS A 31 5.28 8.77 -4.76
N LEU A 32 5.24 8.47 -6.06
CA LEU A 32 4.93 7.12 -6.53
C LEU A 32 6.15 6.21 -6.40
N VAL A 33 5.95 5.03 -5.80
CA VAL A 33 6.95 3.97 -5.66
C VAL A 33 6.63 2.86 -6.66
N PRO A 34 7.53 2.57 -7.62
CA PRO A 34 7.37 1.44 -8.52
C PRO A 34 7.35 0.11 -7.76
N VAL A 35 6.59 -0.86 -8.25
CA VAL A 35 6.63 -2.23 -7.71
C VAL A 35 7.91 -2.91 -8.20
N SER A 36 8.87 -3.08 -7.30
CA SER A 36 10.08 -3.86 -7.56
C SER A 36 9.86 -5.35 -7.29
N ALA A 37 10.84 -6.18 -7.65
CA ALA A 37 10.83 -7.61 -7.33
C ALA A 37 10.84 -7.85 -5.82
N GLU A 38 11.55 -7.00 -5.06
CA GLU A 38 11.61 -7.05 -3.61
C GLU A 38 10.25 -6.75 -2.98
N ILE A 39 9.57 -5.69 -3.43
CA ILE A 39 8.21 -5.36 -2.96
C ILE A 39 7.24 -6.50 -3.31
N ALA A 40 7.32 -7.07 -4.51
CA ALA A 40 6.48 -8.19 -4.91
C ALA A 40 6.73 -9.44 -4.04
N GLY A 41 8.00 -9.75 -3.73
CA GLY A 41 8.38 -10.85 -2.85
C GLY A 41 7.89 -10.66 -1.41
N GLN A 42 8.01 -9.44 -0.88
CA GLN A 42 7.46 -9.07 0.42
C GLN A 42 5.94 -9.22 0.44
N ALA A 43 5.23 -8.68 -0.56
CA ALA A 43 3.78 -8.80 -0.68
C ALA A 43 3.31 -10.27 -0.71
N SER A 44 4.03 -11.13 -1.45
CA SER A 44 3.78 -12.58 -1.46
C SER A 44 3.93 -13.20 -0.08
N THR A 45 4.95 -12.79 0.67
CA THR A 45 5.17 -13.26 2.05
C THR A 45 4.06 -12.80 3.00
N LEU A 46 3.61 -11.55 2.88
CA LEU A 46 2.49 -11.03 3.68
C LEU A 46 1.20 -11.83 3.42
N LEU A 47 0.90 -12.12 2.15
CA LEU A 47 -0.24 -12.96 1.77
C LEU A 47 -0.15 -14.36 2.37
N LEU A 48 1.02 -15.00 2.27
CA LEU A 48 1.25 -16.34 2.81
C LEU A 48 1.06 -16.36 4.33
N ASN A 49 1.66 -15.42 5.05
CA ASN A 49 1.60 -15.35 6.50
C ASN A 49 0.17 -15.06 6.99
N ALA A 50 -0.55 -14.18 6.30
CA ALA A 50 -1.94 -13.86 6.62
C ALA A 50 -2.95 -14.94 6.16
N GLY A 51 -2.51 -15.96 5.42
CA GLY A 51 -3.39 -16.97 4.82
C GLY A 51 -4.35 -16.39 3.77
N LEU A 52 -3.99 -15.28 3.14
CA LEU A 52 -4.82 -14.54 2.17
C LEU A 52 -4.43 -14.88 0.74
N HIS A 53 -5.42 -14.92 -0.16
CA HIS A 53 -5.18 -15.28 -1.56
C HIS A 53 -4.90 -14.04 -2.42
N GLY A 54 -3.78 -14.06 -3.16
CA GLY A 54 -3.37 -12.96 -4.04
C GLY A 54 -4.39 -12.52 -5.10
N HIS A 55 -5.27 -13.40 -5.61
CA HIS A 55 -6.28 -12.98 -6.59
C HIS A 55 -7.27 -11.93 -6.03
N ARG A 56 -7.43 -11.90 -4.69
CA ARG A 56 -8.29 -10.95 -3.99
C ARG A 56 -7.50 -9.81 -3.35
N TYR A 57 -6.28 -10.09 -2.88
CA TYR A 57 -5.52 -9.18 -2.02
C TYR A 57 -4.18 -8.70 -2.62
N ALA A 58 -3.89 -8.95 -3.90
CA ALA A 58 -2.58 -8.64 -4.47
C ALA A 58 -2.22 -7.16 -4.38
N ILE A 59 -3.14 -6.25 -4.73
CA ILE A 59 -2.87 -4.81 -4.67
C ILE A 59 -2.71 -4.36 -3.22
N ASP A 60 -3.61 -4.78 -2.34
CA ASP A 60 -3.53 -4.54 -0.89
C ASP A 60 -2.19 -4.98 -0.30
N ALA A 61 -1.75 -6.19 -0.64
CA ALA A 61 -0.47 -6.72 -0.18
C ALA A 61 0.73 -5.94 -0.72
N VAL A 62 0.67 -5.45 -1.96
CA VAL A 62 1.70 -4.58 -2.53
C VAL A 62 1.69 -3.21 -1.85
N VAL A 63 0.53 -2.65 -1.51
CA VAL A 63 0.41 -1.40 -0.75
C VAL A 63 1.02 -1.58 0.65
N ALA A 64 0.67 -2.67 1.34
CA ALA A 64 1.25 -3.02 2.64
C ALA A 64 2.77 -3.18 2.56
N ALA A 65 3.29 -3.95 1.60
CA ALA A 65 4.73 -4.12 1.38
C ALA A 65 5.44 -2.79 1.06
N THR A 66 4.85 -1.95 0.20
CA THR A 66 5.38 -0.62 -0.12
C THR A 66 5.49 0.26 1.12
N ALA A 67 4.48 0.23 1.99
CA ALA A 67 4.48 0.97 3.25
C ALA A 67 5.53 0.41 4.23
N LEU A 68 5.65 -0.92 4.31
CA LEU A 68 6.60 -1.62 5.17
C LEU A 68 8.06 -1.45 4.72
N ASP A 69 8.31 -1.14 3.46
CA ASP A 69 9.64 -0.84 2.91
C ASP A 69 10.07 0.64 3.15
N GLN A 70 9.14 1.54 3.49
CA GLN A 70 9.51 2.95 3.72
C GLN A 70 10.36 3.13 4.98
N PRO A 71 11.43 3.96 4.97
CA PRO A 71 12.24 4.19 6.16
C PRO A 71 11.53 5.05 7.20
N GLY A 72 11.91 4.91 8.47
CA GLY A 72 11.44 5.76 9.57
C GLY A 72 10.02 5.44 10.07
N ALA A 73 9.37 6.38 10.74
CA ALA A 73 8.00 6.20 11.21
C ALA A 73 7.01 6.28 10.04
N VAL A 74 6.07 5.33 9.97
CA VAL A 74 5.09 5.22 8.88
C VAL A 74 3.67 5.23 9.42
N MET A 75 2.81 5.99 8.72
CA MET A 75 1.37 5.97 8.89
C MET A 75 0.74 5.45 7.59
N LEU A 76 0.16 4.26 7.64
CA LEU A 76 -0.59 3.66 6.52
C LEU A 76 -2.05 4.12 6.62
N VAL A 77 -2.44 4.99 5.69
CA VAL A 77 -3.78 5.56 5.64
C VAL A 77 -4.63 4.76 4.65
N THR A 78 -5.77 4.23 5.09
CA THR A 78 -6.61 3.32 4.30
C THR A 78 -8.09 3.46 4.68
N SER A 79 -9.00 3.21 3.73
CA SER A 79 -10.42 3.02 4.04
C SER A 79 -10.74 1.61 4.54
N ASP A 80 -9.88 0.62 4.23
CA ASP A 80 -10.03 -0.77 4.69
C ASP A 80 -8.95 -1.09 5.72
N VAL A 81 -9.26 -0.79 6.99
CA VAL A 81 -8.36 -1.00 8.11
C VAL A 81 -8.21 -2.49 8.43
N ASP A 82 -9.27 -3.28 8.23
CA ASP A 82 -9.28 -4.69 8.60
C ASP A 82 -8.33 -5.50 7.71
N ASP A 83 -8.36 -5.27 6.40
CA ASP A 83 -7.50 -5.98 5.47
C ASP A 83 -6.03 -5.56 5.64
N MET A 84 -5.75 -4.28 5.85
CA MET A 84 -4.39 -3.82 6.17
C MET A 84 -3.89 -4.38 7.50
N THR A 85 -4.76 -4.52 8.51
CA THR A 85 -4.39 -5.10 9.80
C THR A 85 -4.01 -6.57 9.66
N LYS A 86 -4.77 -7.36 8.89
CA LYS A 86 -4.45 -8.77 8.62
C LYS A 86 -3.12 -8.91 7.87
N LEU A 87 -2.93 -8.13 6.80
CA LEU A 87 -1.72 -8.20 5.98
C LEU A 87 -0.46 -7.77 6.75
N CYS A 88 -0.59 -6.81 7.66
CA CYS A 88 0.54 -6.24 8.38
C CYS A 88 0.78 -6.85 9.77
N ALA A 89 -0.01 -7.85 10.19
CA ALA A 89 -0.04 -8.34 11.58
C ALA A 89 1.35 -8.73 12.13
N ASP A 90 2.15 -9.43 11.34
CA ASP A 90 3.46 -9.97 11.74
C ASP A 90 4.63 -9.18 11.14
N HIS A 91 4.45 -7.89 10.86
CA HIS A 91 5.52 -7.09 10.30
C HIS A 91 6.71 -6.96 11.27
N GLN A 92 7.94 -6.94 10.76
CA GLN A 92 9.16 -6.87 11.60
C GLN A 92 9.82 -5.48 11.61
N ARG A 93 9.04 -4.40 11.50
CA ARG A 93 9.59 -3.05 11.54
C ARG A 93 10.06 -2.68 12.95
N THR A 94 11.26 -2.10 13.03
CA THR A 94 11.79 -1.52 14.27
C THR A 94 11.32 -0.09 14.50
N ALA A 95 11.05 0.66 13.43
CA ALA A 95 10.48 2.00 13.51
C ALA A 95 8.95 1.95 13.64
N PRO A 96 8.32 2.96 14.27
CA PRO A 96 6.87 2.98 14.48
C PRO A 96 6.08 2.80 13.17
N PHE A 97 5.08 1.93 13.21
CA PHE A 97 4.15 1.70 12.11
C PHE A 97 2.73 1.76 12.65
N LYS A 98 1.87 2.57 12.03
CA LYS A 98 0.47 2.73 12.45
C LYS A 98 -0.45 2.68 11.25
N ILE A 99 -1.52 1.90 11.36
CA ILE A 99 -2.63 1.87 10.41
C ILE A 99 -3.68 2.89 10.87
N VAL A 100 -4.18 3.71 9.97
CA VAL A 100 -5.14 4.79 10.24
C VAL A 100 -6.28 4.75 9.22
N GLY A 101 -7.51 4.74 9.71
CA GLY A 101 -8.73 4.79 8.91
C GLY A 101 -9.05 6.20 8.38
N ILE A 102 -9.66 6.27 7.19
CA ILE A 102 -10.26 7.50 6.60
C ILE A 102 -11.73 7.31 6.24
#